data_AF-A0A8T0EJU5-F1
#
_entry.id   AF-A0A8T0EJU5-F1
#
_cell.length_a   1.000
_cell.length_b   1.000
_cell.length_c   1.000
_cell.angle_alpha   90.00
_cell.angle_beta   90.00
_cell.angle_gamma   90.00
#
_symmetry.space_group_name_H-M   'P 1'
#
loop_
_entity.id
_entity.type
_entity.pdbx_description
1 polymer ?
#
loop_
_entity_poly.entity_id
_entity_poly.type
_entity_poly.pdbx_seq_one_letter_code
_entity_poly.pdbx_strand_id
1 'polypeptide(L)'
;MVITPMLMWTSIFAKKRTIQEFFIKMASVDAVTPNSEKRIKKFVNILLLVEISCILLQAFLLWTAYGKPVDRVGSSFPSYFTTIWLYYSLTSVMIVTYCSIGYFFILLLRNIKKKATYLVHKPTTEALLKIFIQYYEITDRIEEFQNAFSASSFFCIAQLCFVLSLDIMFVVAGLYTESVQIFQMVSSFLKTCVSILVITVTAAQVSSEVNGIRNTLVNAKTEFTQKMLTDEKFKDLVDLILRKDITVLSGWNILSYEKGFLLKTFAAVSAQVVLVYQVIKL
;
A
#
# COMPACT_ATOMS: atom_id res chain seq x y z
N MET A 1 -11.63 -16.86 10.50
CA MET A 1 -10.31 -17.44 10.20
C MET A 1 -9.24 -16.61 10.91
N VAL A 2 -8.89 -16.96 12.16
CA VAL A 2 -8.13 -16.08 13.08
C VAL A 2 -6.61 -16.07 12.82
N ILE A 3 -6.12 -16.99 11.99
CA ILE A 3 -4.68 -17.23 11.78
C ILE A 3 -4.00 -16.04 11.09
N THR A 4 -4.58 -15.47 10.03
CA THR A 4 -3.92 -14.39 9.26
C THR A 4 -3.74 -13.10 10.07
N PRO A 5 -4.75 -12.61 10.83
CA PRO A 5 -4.55 -11.50 11.75
C PRO A 5 -3.49 -11.77 12.82
N MET A 6 -3.42 -13.00 13.36
CA MET A 6 -2.38 -13.40 14.31
C MET A 6 -0.98 -13.37 13.67
N LEU A 7 -0.83 -13.91 12.47
CA LEU A 7 0.43 -13.89 11.74
C LEU A 7 0.89 -12.46 11.44
N MET A 8 -0.03 -11.57 11.05
CA MET A 8 0.25 -10.16 10.86
C MET A 8 0.67 -9.46 12.17
N TRP A 9 0.04 -9.78 13.31
CA TRP A 9 0.47 -9.31 14.62
C TRP A 9 1.89 -9.78 14.94
N THR A 10 2.19 -11.06 14.72
CA THR A 10 3.52 -11.61 14.98
C THR A 10 4.58 -10.99 14.08
N SER A 11 4.27 -10.68 12.81
CA SER A 11 5.22 -10.05 11.89
C SER A 11 5.54 -8.62 12.31
N ILE A 12 4.54 -7.84 12.73
CA ILE A 12 4.73 -6.49 13.27
C ILE A 12 5.54 -6.55 14.57
N PHE A 13 5.22 -7.49 15.47
CA PHE A 13 5.92 -7.64 16.74
C PHE A 13 7.39 -8.04 16.54
N ALA A 14 7.65 -9.01 15.66
CA ALA A 14 9.00 -9.46 15.32
C ALA A 14 9.85 -8.34 14.68
N LYS A 15 9.21 -7.40 13.97
CA LYS A 15 9.87 -6.25 13.32
C LYS A 15 9.71 -4.94 14.09
N LYS A 16 9.19 -4.97 15.34
CA LYS A 16 8.85 -3.77 16.12
C LYS A 16 9.99 -2.75 16.19
N ARG A 17 11.20 -3.21 16.50
CA ARG A 17 12.39 -2.35 16.61
C ARG A 17 12.73 -1.70 15.27
N THR A 18 12.77 -2.47 14.18
CA THR A 18 13.05 -1.96 12.83
C THR A 18 11.98 -0.95 12.39
N ILE A 19 10.71 -1.20 12.70
CA ILE A 19 9.60 -0.28 12.40
C ILE A 19 9.75 1.03 13.20
N GLN A 20 10.09 0.95 14.49
CA GLN A 20 10.33 2.14 15.32
C GLN A 20 11.51 2.97 14.81
N GLU A 21 12.63 2.32 14.51
CA GLU A 21 13.82 2.98 13.93
C GLU A 21 13.47 3.65 12.59
N PHE A 22 12.69 2.98 11.74
CA PHE A 22 12.19 3.55 10.48
C PHE A 22 11.36 4.82 10.71
N PHE A 23 10.40 4.80 11.64
CA PHE A 23 9.56 5.97 11.92
C PHE A 23 10.35 7.15 12.48
N ILE A 24 11.33 6.90 13.35
CA ILE A 24 12.22 7.94 13.89
C ILE A 24 13.01 8.61 12.76
N LYS A 25 13.60 7.80 11.86
CA LYS A 25 14.34 8.32 10.70
C LYS A 25 13.45 9.06 9.71
N MET A 26 12.21 8.60 9.52
CA MET A 26 11.23 9.29 8.67
C MET A 26 10.82 10.66 9.24
N ALA A 27 10.63 10.77 10.55
CA ALA A 27 10.29 12.03 11.20
C ALA A 27 11.36 13.12 11.00
N SER A 28 12.65 12.75 10.90
CA SER A 28 13.72 13.72 10.57
C SER A 28 13.68 14.24 9.13
N VAL A 29 13.08 13.51 8.19
CA VAL A 29 12.97 13.90 6.77
C VAL A 29 11.76 14.84 6.54
N ASP A 30 10.71 14.70 7.35
CA ASP A 30 9.46 15.47 7.23
C ASP A 30 9.65 16.99 7.47
N ALA A 31 10.74 17.40 8.14
CA ALA A 31 11.11 18.79 8.34
C ALA A 31 11.38 19.57 7.04
N VAL A 32 11.47 18.90 5.88
CA VAL A 32 11.97 19.49 4.63
C VAL A 32 10.86 20.01 3.70
N THR A 33 9.57 19.71 3.93
CA THR A 33 8.47 20.21 3.07
C THR A 33 7.16 20.56 3.82
N PRO A 34 6.97 21.79 4.32
CA PRO A 34 5.78 22.16 5.12
C PRO A 34 4.44 22.03 4.37
N ASN A 35 4.45 22.10 3.03
CA ASN A 35 3.24 21.89 2.21
C ASN A 35 2.88 20.40 2.03
N SER A 36 3.81 19.45 2.20
CA SER A 36 3.50 18.02 2.12
C SER A 36 2.83 17.53 3.40
N GLU A 37 3.27 18.01 4.58
CA GLU A 37 2.73 17.63 5.88
C GLU A 37 1.20 17.82 5.95
N LYS A 38 0.71 19.01 5.58
CA LYS A 38 -0.73 19.29 5.52
C LYS A 38 -1.49 18.35 4.60
N ARG A 39 -0.91 18.00 3.43
CA ARG A 39 -1.54 17.09 2.45
C ARG A 39 -1.56 15.65 2.96
N ILE A 40 -0.49 15.19 3.59
CA ILE A 40 -0.39 13.83 4.16
C ILE A 40 -1.35 13.71 5.34
N LYS A 41 -1.36 14.67 6.27
CA LYS A 41 -2.29 14.66 7.40
C LYS A 41 -3.75 14.64 6.94
N LYS A 42 -4.09 15.44 5.92
CA LYS A 42 -5.42 15.40 5.30
C LYS A 42 -5.73 14.04 4.69
N PHE A 43 -4.78 13.43 3.97
CA PHE A 43 -4.94 12.12 3.35
C PHE A 43 -5.12 11.00 4.39
N VAL A 44 -4.29 10.97 5.44
CA VAL A 44 -4.39 10.03 6.57
C VAL A 44 -5.74 10.16 7.26
N ASN A 45 -6.19 11.40 7.55
CA ASN A 45 -7.48 11.64 8.19
C ASN A 45 -8.65 11.16 7.32
N ILE A 46 -8.60 11.37 6.00
CA ILE A 46 -9.62 10.87 5.07
C ILE A 46 -9.63 9.34 5.07
N LEU A 47 -8.46 8.70 4.98
CA LEU A 47 -8.34 7.24 5.01
C LEU A 47 -8.88 6.63 6.31
N LEU A 48 -8.49 7.20 7.46
CA LEU A 48 -8.99 6.77 8.77
C LEU A 48 -10.50 6.96 8.90
N LEU A 49 -11.04 8.09 8.43
CA LEU A 49 -12.47 8.36 8.45
C LEU A 49 -13.24 7.35 7.59
N VAL A 50 -12.75 7.05 6.38
CA VAL A 50 -13.34 6.03 5.50
C VAL A 50 -13.32 4.66 6.16
N GLU A 51 -12.18 4.24 6.73
CA GLU A 51 -12.06 2.95 7.41
C GLU A 51 -12.99 2.84 8.62
N ILE A 52 -13.04 3.85 9.50
CA ILE A 52 -13.94 3.87 10.67
C ILE A 52 -15.40 3.83 10.21
N SER A 53 -15.76 4.61 9.19
CA SER A 53 -17.12 4.62 8.64
C SER A 53 -17.51 3.26 8.07
N CYS A 54 -16.59 2.59 7.37
CA CYS A 54 -16.81 1.24 6.86
C CYS A 54 -16.96 0.20 7.98
N ILE A 55 -16.18 0.28 9.06
CA ILE A 55 -16.32 -0.63 10.21
C ILE A 55 -17.66 -0.41 10.91
N LEU A 56 -18.06 0.84 11.12
CA LEU A 56 -19.35 1.19 11.72
C LEU A 56 -20.52 0.71 10.86
N LEU A 57 -20.43 0.88 9.53
CA LEU A 57 -21.43 0.37 8.60
C LEU A 57 -21.53 -1.15 8.67
N GLN A 58 -20.39 -1.88 8.66
CA GLN A 58 -20.39 -3.34 8.79
C GLN A 58 -20.97 -3.81 10.12
N ALA A 59 -20.65 -3.13 11.22
CA ALA A 59 -21.21 -3.43 12.54
C ALA A 59 -22.72 -3.23 12.58
N PHE A 60 -23.20 -2.16 11.95
CA PHE A 60 -24.63 -1.86 11.85
C PHE A 60 -25.35 -2.93 11.02
N LEU A 61 -24.81 -3.31 9.86
CA LEU A 61 -25.40 -4.32 9.00
C LEU A 61 -25.48 -5.70 9.66
N LEU A 62 -24.40 -6.11 10.35
CA LEU A 62 -24.38 -7.36 11.13
C LEU A 62 -25.41 -7.35 12.26
N TRP A 63 -25.53 -6.21 12.95
CA TRP A 63 -26.54 -6.04 13.99
C TRP A 63 -27.96 -6.12 13.41
N THR A 64 -28.21 -5.53 12.24
CA THR A 64 -29.54 -5.62 11.61
C THR A 64 -29.86 -7.00 11.04
N ALA A 65 -28.85 -7.78 10.61
CA ALA A 65 -29.03 -9.11 10.02
C ALA A 65 -29.16 -10.22 11.09
N TYR A 66 -28.44 -10.10 12.21
CA TYR A 66 -28.33 -11.18 13.21
C TYR A 66 -28.70 -10.74 14.63
N GLY A 67 -29.02 -9.46 14.85
CA GLY A 67 -29.50 -8.97 16.13
C GLY A 67 -30.86 -9.58 16.46
N LYS A 68 -30.98 -10.25 17.61
CA LYS A 68 -32.28 -10.70 18.09
C LYS A 68 -33.14 -9.48 18.40
N PRO A 69 -34.43 -9.45 18.02
CA PRO A 69 -35.32 -8.32 18.29
C PRO A 69 -35.53 -8.03 19.79
N VAL A 70 -35.14 -8.96 20.66
CA VAL A 70 -35.25 -8.86 22.13
C VAL A 70 -33.99 -8.26 22.78
N ASP A 71 -32.86 -8.22 22.07
CA ASP A 71 -31.62 -7.64 22.59
C ASP A 71 -31.62 -6.12 22.42
N ARG A 72 -31.57 -5.37 23.53
CA ARG A 72 -31.46 -3.90 23.50
C ARG A 72 -30.25 -3.51 22.64
N VAL A 73 -30.43 -2.56 21.71
CA VAL A 73 -29.38 -2.03 20.81
C VAL A 73 -28.07 -1.73 21.55
N GLY A 74 -28.17 -1.25 22.80
CA GLY A 74 -27.03 -0.91 23.65
C GLY A 74 -26.15 -2.08 24.11
N SER A 75 -26.58 -3.34 24.05
CA SER A 75 -25.78 -4.50 24.49
C SER A 75 -25.22 -5.34 23.34
N SER A 76 -25.95 -5.50 22.24
CA SER A 76 -25.55 -6.38 21.13
C SER A 76 -24.70 -5.68 20.07
N PHE A 77 -25.01 -4.43 19.71
CA PHE A 77 -24.23 -3.66 18.71
C PHE A 77 -22.75 -3.47 19.11
N PRO A 78 -22.40 -3.11 20.36
CA PRO A 78 -21.00 -2.99 20.77
C PRO A 78 -20.21 -4.31 20.65
N SER A 79 -20.86 -5.45 20.85
CA SER A 79 -20.23 -6.77 20.69
C SER A 79 -19.87 -7.06 19.23
N TYR A 80 -20.78 -6.76 18.29
CA TYR A 80 -20.51 -6.88 16.85
C TYR A 80 -19.40 -5.91 16.41
N PHE A 81 -19.46 -4.64 16.85
CA PHE A 81 -18.42 -3.67 16.58
C PHE A 81 -17.05 -4.13 17.10
N THR A 82 -16.98 -4.61 18.35
CA THR A 82 -15.73 -5.08 18.96
C THR A 82 -15.15 -6.28 18.21
N THR A 83 -16.01 -7.20 17.75
CA THR A 83 -15.58 -8.37 16.98
C THR A 83 -15.01 -8.00 15.63
N ILE A 84 -15.69 -7.11 14.88
CA ILE A 84 -15.21 -6.62 13.57
C ILE A 84 -13.94 -5.80 13.76
N TRP A 85 -13.90 -4.96 14.80
CA TRP A 85 -12.73 -4.17 15.14
C TRP A 85 -11.53 -5.07 15.43
N LEU A 86 -11.67 -6.09 16.28
CA LEU A 86 -10.59 -7.04 16.56
C LEU A 86 -10.08 -7.75 15.30
N TYR A 87 -10.97 -8.03 14.34
CA TYR A 87 -10.63 -8.78 13.13
C TYR A 87 -10.02 -7.93 12.00
N TYR A 88 -10.49 -6.69 11.84
CA TYR A 88 -10.12 -5.81 10.72
C TYR A 88 -9.27 -4.61 11.12
N SER A 89 -9.23 -4.20 12.39
CA SER A 89 -8.51 -2.99 12.82
C SER A 89 -7.03 -3.03 12.44
N LEU A 90 -6.34 -4.16 12.65
CA LEU A 90 -4.93 -4.26 12.30
C LEU A 90 -4.72 -4.17 10.79
N THR A 91 -5.57 -4.81 9.99
CA THR A 91 -5.55 -4.74 8.53
C THR A 91 -5.75 -3.30 8.08
N SER A 92 -6.77 -2.61 8.60
CA SER A 92 -7.05 -1.20 8.31
C SER A 92 -5.87 -0.31 8.68
N VAL A 93 -5.31 -0.46 9.90
CA VAL A 93 -4.13 0.30 10.33
C VAL A 93 -2.96 0.06 9.38
N MET A 94 -2.69 -1.20 9.02
CA MET A 94 -1.63 -1.55 8.10
C MET A 94 -1.83 -0.94 6.71
N ILE A 95 -3.03 -0.98 6.16
CA ILE A 95 -3.36 -0.35 4.87
C ILE A 95 -3.10 1.16 4.95
N VAL A 96 -3.65 1.82 5.97
CA VAL A 96 -3.51 3.27 6.13
C VAL A 96 -2.04 3.66 6.28
N THR A 97 -1.30 2.97 7.15
CA THR A 97 0.13 3.21 7.36
C THR A 97 0.93 2.99 6.08
N TYR A 98 0.75 1.84 5.42
CA TYR A 98 1.47 1.48 4.19
C TYR A 98 1.20 2.49 3.08
N CYS A 99 -0.06 2.84 2.84
CA CYS A 99 -0.46 3.77 1.79
C CYS A 99 -0.02 5.20 2.09
N SER A 100 -0.02 5.62 3.35
CA SER A 100 0.42 6.97 3.75
C SER A 100 1.93 7.15 3.58
N ILE A 101 2.73 6.16 4.00
CA ILE A 101 4.18 6.16 3.79
C ILE A 101 4.50 6.08 2.29
N GLY A 102 3.82 5.21 1.54
CA GLY A 102 4.00 5.12 0.10
C GLY A 102 3.65 6.43 -0.63
N TYR A 103 2.56 7.10 -0.21
CA TYR A 103 2.19 8.41 -0.75
C TYR A 103 3.23 9.49 -0.41
N PHE A 104 3.80 9.47 0.79
CA PHE A 104 4.91 10.35 1.15
C PHE A 104 6.11 10.17 0.22
N PHE A 105 6.54 8.93 -0.02
CA PHE A 105 7.63 8.65 -0.96
C PHE A 105 7.31 9.14 -2.38
N ILE A 106 6.09 8.94 -2.86
CA ILE A 106 5.65 9.46 -4.17
C ILE A 106 5.81 10.98 -4.24
N LEU A 107 5.44 11.72 -3.19
CA LEU A 107 5.61 13.18 -3.16
C LEU A 107 7.08 13.59 -3.20
N LEU A 108 7.93 12.94 -2.41
CA LEU A 108 9.37 13.21 -2.38
C LEU A 108 10.02 12.92 -3.76
N LEU A 109 9.73 11.75 -4.33
CA LEU A 109 10.25 11.35 -5.64
C LEU A 109 9.76 12.28 -6.75
N ARG A 110 8.49 12.72 -6.74
CA ARG A 110 7.99 13.71 -7.70
C ARG A 110 8.69 15.05 -7.60
N ASN A 111 9.02 15.49 -6.39
CA ASN A 111 9.78 16.72 -6.19
C ASN A 111 11.20 16.59 -6.78
N ILE A 112 11.87 15.46 -6.51
CA ILE A 112 13.17 15.14 -7.10
C ILE A 112 13.10 15.10 -8.62
N LYS A 113 12.12 14.39 -9.18
CA LYS A 113 11.93 14.29 -10.63
C LYS A 113 11.81 15.67 -11.28
N LYS A 114 11.00 16.57 -10.71
CA LYS A 114 10.86 17.96 -11.19
C LYS A 114 12.19 18.71 -11.15
N LYS A 115 12.93 18.62 -10.04
CA LYS A 115 14.25 19.26 -9.92
C LYS A 115 15.25 18.66 -10.91
N ALA A 116 15.24 17.35 -11.11
CA ALA A 116 16.10 16.65 -12.05
C ALA A 116 15.80 17.13 -13.48
N THR A 117 14.54 17.16 -13.91
CA THR A 117 14.14 17.69 -15.22
C THR A 117 14.58 19.14 -15.43
N TYR A 118 14.48 19.99 -14.41
CA TYR A 118 14.96 21.37 -14.49
C TYR A 118 16.49 21.44 -14.65
N LEU A 119 17.25 20.63 -13.90
CA LEU A 119 18.71 20.62 -13.98
C LEU A 119 19.25 20.00 -15.27
N VAL A 120 18.47 19.17 -15.97
CA VAL A 120 18.82 18.72 -17.32
C VAL A 120 19.01 19.91 -18.26
N HIS A 121 18.21 20.97 -18.13
CA HIS A 121 18.31 22.14 -18.99
C HIS A 121 19.42 23.13 -18.58
N LYS A 122 19.88 23.09 -17.33
CA LYS A 122 20.97 23.93 -16.79
C LYS A 122 21.81 23.17 -15.76
N PRO A 123 22.71 22.27 -16.21
CA PRO A 123 23.43 21.40 -15.28
C PRO A 123 24.48 22.17 -14.49
N THR A 124 24.41 22.10 -13.16
CA THR A 124 25.51 22.47 -12.24
C THR A 124 25.87 21.27 -11.37
N THR A 125 27.17 21.02 -11.19
CA THR A 125 27.67 19.81 -10.50
C THR A 125 27.19 19.76 -9.05
N GLU A 126 27.17 20.90 -8.36
CA GLU A 126 26.72 21.00 -6.97
C GLU A 126 25.21 20.73 -6.80
N ALA A 127 24.37 21.26 -7.70
CA ALA A 127 22.92 21.04 -7.63
C ALA A 127 22.55 19.59 -7.97
N LEU A 128 23.26 18.98 -8.93
CA LEU A 128 23.11 17.56 -9.25
C LEU A 128 23.54 16.69 -8.07
N LEU A 129 24.70 16.97 -7.45
CA LEU A 129 25.16 16.25 -6.26
C LEU A 129 24.15 16.33 -5.11
N LYS A 130 23.54 17.50 -4.86
CA LYS A 130 22.46 17.65 -3.88
C LYS A 130 21.23 16.80 -4.20
N ILE A 131 20.79 16.76 -5.47
CA ILE A 131 19.69 15.90 -5.89
C ILE A 131 20.04 14.42 -5.70
N PHE A 132 21.28 14.03 -6.02
CA PHE A 132 21.74 12.65 -5.92
C PHE A 132 21.78 12.15 -4.48
N ILE A 133 22.28 12.96 -3.55
CA ILE A 133 22.23 12.63 -2.11
C ILE A 133 20.78 12.45 -1.67
N GLN A 134 19.88 13.37 -2.03
CA GLN A 134 18.46 13.26 -1.69
C GLN A 134 17.79 12.01 -2.29
N TYR A 135 18.10 11.68 -3.55
CA TYR A 135 17.56 10.50 -4.21
C TYR A 135 18.06 9.20 -3.56
N TYR A 136 19.35 9.12 -3.26
CA TYR A 136 19.93 7.96 -2.61
C TYR A 136 19.34 7.76 -1.20
N GLU A 137 19.20 8.82 -0.43
CA GLU A 137 18.57 8.77 0.88
C GLU A 137 17.12 8.28 0.81
N ILE A 138 16.33 8.74 -0.16
CA ILE A 138 14.94 8.29 -0.32
C ILE A 138 14.87 6.83 -0.77
N THR A 139 15.74 6.40 -1.69
CA THR A 139 15.76 5.00 -2.15
C THR A 139 16.16 4.04 -1.03
N ASP A 140 17.16 4.39 -0.21
CA ASP A 140 17.52 3.63 0.98
C ASP A 140 16.34 3.55 1.97
N ARG A 141 15.58 4.65 2.14
CA ARG A 141 14.38 4.65 3.00
C ARG A 141 13.26 3.76 2.44
N ILE A 142 13.11 3.67 1.13
CA ILE A 142 12.16 2.76 0.48
C ILE A 142 12.58 1.30 0.71
N GLU A 143 13.87 0.99 0.66
CA GLU A 143 14.40 -0.33 0.99
C GLU A 143 14.21 -0.68 2.48
N GLU A 144 14.49 0.26 3.39
CA GLU A 144 14.20 0.09 4.82
C GLU A 144 12.71 -0.15 5.07
N PHE A 145 11.83 0.60 4.41
CA PHE A 145 10.38 0.42 4.47
C PHE A 145 9.96 -0.97 3.99
N GLN A 146 10.48 -1.39 2.83
CA GLN A 146 10.24 -2.73 2.29
C GLN A 146 10.69 -3.80 3.30
N ASN A 147 11.89 -3.70 3.85
CA ASN A 147 12.41 -4.66 4.83
C ASN A 147 11.61 -4.71 6.14
N ALA A 148 11.03 -3.58 6.56
CA ALA A 148 10.23 -3.49 7.78
C ALA A 148 8.79 -4.00 7.59
N PHE A 149 8.17 -3.71 6.45
CA PHE A 149 6.73 -3.94 6.22
C PHE A 149 6.41 -5.08 5.24
N SER A 150 7.41 -5.69 4.60
CA SER A 150 7.19 -6.73 3.57
C SER A 150 6.36 -7.91 4.09
N ALA A 151 6.70 -8.47 5.26
CA ALA A 151 5.94 -9.60 5.82
C ALA A 151 4.52 -9.20 6.25
N SER A 152 4.37 -8.04 6.90
CA SER A 152 3.06 -7.56 7.36
C SER A 152 2.14 -7.20 6.18
N SER A 153 2.68 -6.63 5.11
CA SER A 153 1.91 -6.36 3.88
C SER A 153 1.49 -7.65 3.18
N PHE A 154 2.33 -8.69 3.19
CA PHE A 154 1.97 -10.01 2.66
C PHE A 154 0.76 -10.59 3.39
N PHE A 155 0.78 -10.63 4.74
CA PHE A 155 -0.35 -11.14 5.50
C PHE A 155 -1.61 -10.29 5.35
N CYS A 156 -1.45 -8.96 5.23
CA CYS A 156 -2.55 -8.06 4.92
C CYS A 156 -3.22 -8.41 3.58
N ILE A 157 -2.44 -8.56 2.50
CA ILE A 157 -2.97 -8.92 1.18
C ILE A 157 -3.56 -10.34 1.20
N ALA A 158 -2.90 -11.31 1.84
CA ALA A 158 -3.42 -12.66 1.98
C ALA A 158 -4.79 -12.66 2.70
N GLN A 159 -4.92 -11.90 3.78
CA GLN A 159 -6.20 -11.76 4.50
C GLN A 159 -7.29 -11.18 3.59
N LEU A 160 -6.99 -10.13 2.83
CA LEU A 160 -7.93 -9.53 1.88
C LEU A 160 -8.33 -10.54 0.79
N CYS A 161 -7.39 -11.30 0.23
CA CYS A 161 -7.68 -12.33 -0.75
C CYS A 161 -8.55 -13.46 -0.18
N PHE A 162 -8.30 -13.89 1.07
CA PHE A 162 -9.14 -14.90 1.73
C PHE A 162 -10.57 -14.40 1.95
N VAL A 163 -10.74 -13.16 2.41
CA VAL A 163 -12.07 -12.54 2.57
C VAL A 163 -12.80 -12.50 1.22
N LEU A 164 -12.12 -12.03 0.18
CA LEU A 164 -12.68 -11.97 -1.18
C LEU A 164 -13.12 -13.35 -1.70
N SER A 165 -12.30 -14.38 -1.43
CA SER A 165 -12.58 -15.76 -1.80
C SER A 165 -13.81 -16.32 -1.08
N LEU A 166 -13.95 -16.04 0.21
CA LEU A 166 -15.09 -16.48 1.02
C LEU A 166 -16.38 -15.77 0.60
N ASP A 167 -16.34 -14.45 0.41
CA ASP A 167 -17.49 -13.66 -0.03
C ASP A 167 -18.07 -14.23 -1.33
N ILE A 168 -17.20 -14.60 -2.27
CA ILE A 168 -17.58 -15.25 -3.52
C ILE A 168 -18.16 -16.65 -3.31
N MET A 169 -17.53 -17.49 -2.49
CA MET A 169 -18.04 -18.83 -2.23
C MET A 169 -19.46 -18.79 -1.67
N PHE A 170 -19.73 -17.87 -0.74
CA PHE A 170 -21.07 -17.71 -0.17
C PHE A 170 -22.09 -17.22 -1.19
N VAL A 171 -21.70 -16.34 -2.11
CA VAL A 171 -22.54 -15.90 -3.24
C VAL A 171 -22.90 -17.07 -4.15
N VAL A 172 -21.89 -17.84 -4.57
CA VAL A 172 -22.07 -18.96 -5.51
C VAL A 172 -22.92 -20.07 -4.89
N ALA A 173 -22.75 -20.32 -3.59
CA ALA A 173 -23.52 -21.32 -2.85
C ALA A 173 -24.97 -20.89 -2.55
N GLY A 174 -25.36 -19.65 -2.88
CA GLY A 174 -26.71 -19.14 -2.62
C GLY A 174 -27.06 -19.03 -1.13
N LEU A 175 -26.05 -18.91 -0.26
CA LEU A 175 -26.22 -18.94 1.20
C LEU A 175 -26.78 -17.63 1.77
N TYR A 176 -26.86 -16.57 0.96
CA TYR A 176 -27.48 -15.29 1.34
C TYR A 176 -28.85 -15.14 0.68
N THR A 177 -29.90 -15.21 1.49
CA THR A 177 -31.29 -15.11 1.03
C THR A 177 -31.93 -13.78 1.39
N GLU A 178 -31.39 -13.07 2.40
CA GLU A 178 -31.93 -11.79 2.87
C GLU A 178 -31.17 -10.59 2.28
N SER A 179 -31.91 -9.53 1.94
CA SER A 179 -31.37 -8.32 1.32
C SER A 179 -30.26 -7.65 2.14
N VAL A 180 -30.34 -7.69 3.48
CA VAL A 180 -29.33 -7.13 4.40
C VAL A 180 -28.02 -7.91 4.31
N GLN A 181 -28.09 -9.25 4.22
CA GLN A 181 -26.91 -10.11 4.11
C GLN A 181 -26.21 -9.93 2.77
N ILE A 182 -26.99 -9.79 1.68
CA ILE A 182 -26.47 -9.45 0.35
C ILE A 182 -25.75 -8.10 0.38
N PHE A 183 -26.36 -7.07 0.99
CA PHE A 183 -25.75 -5.75 1.09
C PHE A 183 -24.45 -5.76 1.91
N GLN A 184 -24.42 -6.51 3.02
CA GLN A 184 -23.21 -6.69 3.83
C GLN A 184 -22.07 -7.35 3.03
N MET A 185 -22.39 -8.40 2.27
CA MET A 185 -21.41 -9.08 1.41
C MET A 185 -20.89 -8.14 0.32
N VAL A 186 -21.76 -7.41 -0.38
CA VAL A 186 -21.33 -6.45 -1.41
C VAL A 186 -20.46 -5.34 -0.82
N SER A 187 -20.79 -4.85 0.38
CA SER A 187 -19.98 -3.86 1.09
C SER A 187 -18.59 -4.41 1.45
N SER A 188 -18.52 -5.64 1.97
CA SER A 188 -17.26 -6.34 2.27
C SER A 188 -16.41 -6.55 1.02
N PHE A 189 -17.03 -7.01 -0.06
CA PHE A 189 -16.39 -7.23 -1.35
C PHE A 189 -15.78 -5.94 -1.90
N LEU A 190 -16.56 -4.85 -1.94
CA LEU A 190 -16.10 -3.55 -2.42
C LEU A 190 -14.96 -3.00 -1.56
N LYS A 191 -15.08 -3.06 -0.23
CA LYS A 191 -14.02 -2.65 0.69
C LYS A 191 -12.73 -3.40 0.37
N THR A 192 -12.80 -4.73 0.26
CA THR A 192 -11.65 -5.59 0.00
C THR A 192 -10.98 -5.27 -1.34
N CYS A 193 -11.78 -5.10 -2.41
CA CYS A 193 -11.28 -4.71 -3.72
C CYS A 193 -10.57 -3.34 -3.69
N VAL A 194 -11.18 -2.34 -3.04
CA VAL A 194 -10.59 -1.01 -2.90
C VAL A 194 -9.30 -1.07 -2.09
N SER A 195 -9.25 -1.82 -0.99
CA SER A 195 -8.04 -1.99 -0.19
C SER A 195 -6.88 -2.58 -1.00
N ILE A 196 -7.12 -3.68 -1.74
CA ILE A 196 -6.10 -4.29 -2.61
C ILE A 196 -5.65 -3.30 -3.69
N LEU A 197 -6.60 -2.59 -4.30
CA LEU A 197 -6.34 -1.58 -5.33
C LEU A 197 -5.42 -0.48 -4.82
N VAL A 198 -5.75 0.13 -3.68
CA VAL A 198 -4.98 1.26 -3.13
C VAL A 198 -3.56 0.82 -2.77
N ILE A 199 -3.39 -0.32 -2.08
CA ILE A 199 -2.06 -0.84 -1.73
C ILE A 199 -1.22 -1.08 -2.99
N THR A 200 -1.80 -1.76 -3.98
CA THR A 200 -1.08 -2.13 -5.21
C THR A 200 -0.73 -0.91 -6.04
N VAL A 201 -1.67 0.02 -6.22
CA VAL A 201 -1.45 1.26 -6.99
C VAL A 201 -0.40 2.13 -6.32
N THR A 202 -0.45 2.30 -4.99
CA THR A 202 0.55 3.06 -4.26
C THR A 202 1.94 2.42 -4.41
N ALA A 203 2.04 1.10 -4.22
CA ALA A 203 3.31 0.38 -4.36
C ALA A 203 3.90 0.48 -5.79
N ALA A 204 3.05 0.28 -6.81
CA ALA A 204 3.44 0.40 -8.21
C ALA A 204 3.84 1.84 -8.58
N GLN A 205 3.17 2.85 -8.00
CA GLN A 205 3.49 4.25 -8.26
C GLN A 205 4.85 4.65 -7.67
N VAL A 206 5.21 4.18 -6.47
CA VAL A 206 6.56 4.40 -5.91
C VAL A 206 7.62 3.89 -6.89
N SER A 207 7.51 2.63 -7.30
CA SER A 207 8.43 2.01 -8.27
C SER A 207 8.46 2.77 -9.60
N SER A 208 7.30 3.25 -10.07
CA SER A 208 7.19 4.04 -11.29
C SER A 208 7.86 5.41 -11.21
N GLU A 209 7.83 6.08 -10.06
CA GLU A 209 8.49 7.37 -9.88
C GLU A 209 10.01 7.22 -9.79
N VAL A 210 10.50 6.16 -9.12
CA VAL A 210 11.94 5.79 -9.11
C VAL A 210 12.42 5.55 -10.54
N ASN A 211 11.68 4.76 -11.33
CA ASN A 211 11.95 4.53 -12.75
C ASN A 211 11.89 5.82 -13.57
N GLY A 212 10.93 6.70 -13.26
CA GLY A 212 10.78 7.98 -13.93
C GLY A 212 12.02 8.86 -13.79
N ILE A 213 12.60 8.92 -12.59
CA ILE A 213 13.84 9.68 -12.34
C ILE A 213 15.01 9.06 -13.12
N ARG A 214 15.18 7.73 -13.05
CA ARG A 214 16.22 7.01 -13.80
C ARG A 214 16.10 7.29 -15.31
N ASN A 215 14.90 7.17 -15.88
CA ASN A 215 14.66 7.44 -17.30
C ASN A 215 14.94 8.90 -17.68
N THR A 216 14.58 9.87 -16.82
CA THR A 216 14.94 11.27 -17.04
C THR A 216 16.46 11.46 -17.10
N LEU A 217 17.22 10.79 -16.24
CA LEU A 217 18.69 10.86 -16.23
C LEU A 217 19.32 10.11 -17.41
N VAL A 218 18.79 8.94 -17.80
CA VAL A 218 19.22 8.20 -19.00
C VAL A 218 19.04 9.04 -20.25
N ASN A 219 17.85 9.63 -20.43
CA ASN A 219 17.54 10.40 -21.62
C ASN A 219 18.37 11.68 -21.70
N ALA A 220 18.73 12.24 -20.55
CA ALA A 220 19.61 13.40 -20.48
C ALA A 220 21.10 13.05 -20.69
N LYS A 221 21.48 11.76 -20.74
CA LYS A 221 22.88 11.33 -20.92
C LYS A 221 23.49 11.90 -22.22
N THR A 222 22.69 12.02 -23.29
CA THR A 222 23.10 12.61 -24.56
C THR A 222 23.34 14.12 -24.45
N GLU A 223 22.47 14.84 -23.72
CA GLU A 223 22.63 16.29 -23.44
C GLU A 223 23.78 16.58 -22.48
N PHE A 224 24.08 15.63 -21.59
CA PHE A 224 25.18 15.71 -20.64
C PHE A 224 26.52 15.24 -21.20
N THR A 225 26.60 14.70 -22.42
CA THR A 225 27.81 14.06 -22.96
C THR A 225 29.04 14.96 -22.86
N GLN A 226 28.91 16.24 -23.22
CA GLN A 226 30.03 17.20 -23.16
C GLN A 226 30.48 17.49 -21.73
N LYS A 227 29.55 17.46 -20.77
CA LYS A 227 29.84 17.66 -19.35
C LYS A 227 30.39 16.39 -18.67
N MET A 228 29.91 15.22 -19.06
CA MET A 228 30.47 13.92 -18.64
C MET A 228 31.88 13.67 -19.16
N LEU A 229 32.24 14.27 -20.29
CA LEU A 229 33.60 14.22 -20.84
C LEU A 229 34.56 15.16 -20.11
N THR A 230 34.06 16.18 -19.42
CA THR A 230 34.87 17.23 -18.76
C THR A 230 34.89 17.11 -17.23
N ASP A 231 33.88 16.48 -16.62
CA ASP A 231 33.75 16.29 -15.18
C ASP A 231 33.58 14.79 -14.86
N GLU A 232 34.68 14.11 -14.56
CA GLU A 232 34.67 12.67 -14.24
C GLU A 232 33.80 12.36 -13.02
N LYS A 233 33.80 13.23 -12.00
CA LYS A 233 32.96 13.06 -10.81
C LYS A 233 31.48 13.09 -11.19
N PHE A 234 31.10 13.96 -12.12
CA PHE A 234 29.74 14.02 -12.62
C PHE A 234 29.35 12.74 -13.38
N LYS A 235 30.25 12.18 -14.19
CA LYS A 235 30.02 10.93 -14.90
C LYS A 235 29.83 9.75 -13.93
N ASP A 236 30.71 9.61 -12.94
CA ASP A 236 30.64 8.54 -11.94
C ASP A 236 29.33 8.59 -11.14
N LEU A 237 28.87 9.78 -10.75
CA LEU A 237 27.61 9.96 -10.04
C LEU A 237 26.40 9.53 -10.85
N VAL A 238 26.38 9.85 -12.15
CA VAL A 238 25.28 9.44 -13.03
C VAL A 238 25.32 7.93 -13.26
N ASP A 239 26.48 7.35 -13.54
CA ASP A 239 26.59 5.91 -13.77
C ASP A 239 26.23 5.10 -12.50
N LEU A 240 26.52 5.60 -11.30
CA LEU A 240 26.15 4.96 -10.03
C LEU A 240 24.62 4.89 -9.85
N ILE A 241 23.88 5.93 -10.26
CA ILE A 241 22.41 5.95 -10.23
C ILE A 241 21.82 5.03 -11.28
N LEU A 242 22.41 5.01 -12.47
CA LEU A 242 21.99 4.10 -13.53
C LEU A 242 22.22 2.63 -13.15
N ARG A 243 23.13 2.34 -12.22
CA ARG A 243 23.40 0.99 -11.72
C ARG A 243 22.59 0.60 -10.49
N LYS A 244 22.00 1.55 -9.75
CA LYS A 244 21.20 1.20 -8.57
C LYS A 244 19.93 0.46 -8.98
N ASP A 245 19.73 -0.71 -8.40
CA ASP A 245 18.53 -1.52 -8.64
C ASP A 245 17.28 -0.82 -8.13
N ILE A 246 16.17 -1.01 -8.84
CA ILE A 246 14.91 -0.40 -8.49
C ILE A 246 14.23 -1.30 -7.48
N THR A 247 14.05 -0.79 -6.26
CA THR A 247 13.30 -1.48 -5.21
C THR A 247 11.84 -1.61 -5.60
N VAL A 248 11.42 -2.82 -5.98
CA VAL A 248 10.02 -3.16 -6.20
C VAL A 248 9.41 -3.54 -4.86
N LEU A 249 8.38 -2.79 -4.45
CA LEU A 249 7.67 -3.07 -3.22
C LEU A 249 6.90 -4.40 -3.34
N SER A 250 7.06 -5.27 -2.35
CA SER A 250 6.54 -6.64 -2.40
C SER A 250 6.17 -7.23 -1.04
N GLY A 251 5.23 -8.16 -1.05
CA GLY A 251 4.87 -9.00 0.10
C GLY A 251 5.81 -10.18 0.23
N TRP A 252 6.60 -10.20 1.30
CA TRP A 252 7.58 -11.23 1.65
C TRP A 252 8.57 -11.60 0.52
N ASN A 253 8.86 -10.68 -0.41
CA ASN A 253 9.61 -10.92 -1.65
C ASN A 253 9.02 -12.01 -2.57
N ILE A 254 7.78 -12.44 -2.32
CA ILE A 254 7.06 -13.43 -3.12
C ILE A 254 6.03 -12.72 -4.02
N LEU A 255 5.33 -11.74 -3.47
CA LEU A 255 4.26 -11.03 -4.14
C LEU A 255 4.70 -9.62 -4.52
N SER A 256 5.23 -9.44 -5.72
CA SER A 256 5.52 -8.10 -6.26
C SER A 256 4.23 -7.34 -6.53
N TYR A 257 4.08 -6.16 -5.91
CA TYR A 257 2.88 -5.32 -6.05
C TYR A 257 2.97 -4.45 -7.31
N GLU A 258 3.14 -5.10 -8.46
CA GLU A 258 3.18 -4.45 -9.76
C GLU A 258 1.77 -4.14 -10.27
N LYS A 259 1.66 -3.30 -11.31
CA LYS A 259 0.36 -2.99 -11.94
C LYS A 259 -0.41 -4.25 -12.39
N GLY A 260 0.32 -5.29 -12.80
CA GLY A 260 -0.25 -6.58 -13.19
C GLY A 260 -0.74 -7.46 -12.02
N PHE A 261 -0.39 -7.13 -10.77
CA PHE A 261 -0.80 -7.90 -9.59
C PHE A 261 -2.33 -7.90 -9.43
N LEU A 262 -2.98 -6.75 -9.65
CA LEU A 262 -4.45 -6.65 -9.59
C LEU A 262 -5.13 -7.60 -10.58
N LEU A 263 -4.66 -7.62 -11.83
CA LEU A 263 -5.22 -8.48 -12.86
C LEU A 263 -5.05 -9.96 -12.50
N LYS A 264 -3.88 -10.35 -11.95
CA LYS A 264 -3.64 -11.71 -11.47
C LYS A 264 -4.57 -12.09 -10.33
N THR A 265 -4.78 -11.21 -9.36
CA THR A 265 -5.70 -11.45 -8.23
C THR A 265 -7.14 -11.58 -8.73
N PHE A 266 -7.63 -10.68 -9.58
CA PHE A 266 -8.98 -10.78 -10.13
C PHE A 266 -9.16 -12.02 -11.01
N ALA A 267 -8.16 -12.39 -11.81
CA ALA A 267 -8.20 -13.60 -12.63
C ALA A 267 -8.25 -14.87 -11.77
N ALA A 268 -7.43 -14.95 -10.72
CA ALA A 268 -7.44 -16.08 -9.78
C ALA A 268 -8.80 -16.20 -9.06
N VAL A 269 -9.34 -15.06 -8.62
CA VAL A 269 -10.65 -14.98 -7.98
C VAL A 269 -11.76 -15.42 -8.93
N SER A 270 -11.73 -14.95 -10.19
CA SER A 270 -12.71 -15.31 -11.22
C SER A 270 -12.64 -16.81 -11.56
N ALA A 271 -11.43 -17.36 -11.67
CA ALA A 271 -11.22 -18.79 -11.87
C ALA A 271 -11.79 -19.61 -10.71
N GLN A 272 -11.60 -19.15 -9.46
CA GLN A 272 -12.18 -19.78 -8.29
C GLN A 272 -13.71 -19.75 -8.32
N VAL A 273 -14.35 -18.64 -8.71
CA VAL A 273 -15.81 -18.54 -8.89
C VAL A 273 -16.30 -19.66 -9.81
N VAL A 274 -15.66 -19.81 -10.97
CA VAL A 274 -16.06 -20.78 -12.00
C VAL A 274 -15.90 -22.21 -11.49
N LEU A 275 -14.76 -22.52 -10.86
CA LEU A 275 -14.51 -23.86 -10.30
C LEU A 275 -15.51 -24.21 -9.21
N VAL A 276 -15.77 -23.31 -8.27
CA VAL A 276 -16.73 -23.54 -7.18
C VAL A 276 -18.14 -23.72 -7.74
N TYR A 277 -18.54 -22.90 -8.71
CA TYR A 277 -19.86 -23.03 -9.36
C TYR A 277 -20.02 -24.37 -10.08
N GLN A 278 -18.99 -24.84 -10.77
CA GLN A 278 -19.00 -26.15 -11.43
C GLN A 278 -19.10 -27.30 -10.42
N VAL A 279 -18.33 -27.23 -9.33
CA VAL A 279 -18.33 -28.27 -8.28
C VAL A 279 -19.67 -28.33 -7.55
N ILE A 280 -20.33 -27.19 -7.28
CA ILE A 280 -21.62 -27.16 -6.58
C ILE A 280 -22.77 -27.67 -7.46
N LYS A 281 -22.64 -27.57 -8.80
CA LYS A 281 -23.67 -28.00 -9.76
C LYS A 281 -23.52 -29.45 -10.25
N LEU A 282 -22.39 -30.09 -9.95
CA LEU A 282 -22.13 -31.52 -10.18
C LEU A 282 -22.71 -32.34 -9.02
#